data_AF-A0A8S9UH91-F1
#
_entry.id   AF-A0A8S9UH91-F1
#
_cell.length_a   1.000
_cell.length_b   1.000
_cell.length_c   1.000
_cell.angle_alpha   90.00
_cell.angle_beta   90.00
_cell.angle_gamma   90.00
#
_symmetry.space_group_name_H-M   'P 1'
#
loop_
_entity.id
_entity.type
_entity.pdbx_description
1 polymer ?
#
loop_
_entity_poly.entity_id
_entity_poly.type
_entity_poly.pdbx_seq_one_letter_code
_entity_poly.pdbx_strand_id
1 'polypeptide(L)'
;MPPSEKRRNFTGEEDLALLRQAAFDRPFLSERGGVIAAWDSVAATLVGDAGFPRDKLSGKHAQARFDKLIQRKRDANTVALDASGVAEEETEADTILDELIELIDDRAAVQKSKKDAAKRKRDEDEEASRNVRRLAMQRLRDESTTPPRKRKEEEMREFVLQLKKQEIEAIQEEQETKAAQRAEERQKDRDFMLALAEMIGQQIAEIVSANRS
;
A
#
# COMPACT_ATOMS: atom_id res chain seq x y z
N MET A 1 15.14 24.91 -58.46
CA MET A 1 14.93 24.51 -57.06
C MET A 1 16.23 24.76 -56.31
N PRO A 2 16.22 25.36 -55.10
CA PRO A 2 17.44 25.43 -54.30
C PRO A 2 17.86 24.00 -53.91
N PRO A 3 19.17 23.71 -53.84
CA PRO A 3 19.65 22.39 -53.44
C PRO A 3 19.21 22.10 -52.01
N SER A 4 18.64 20.91 -51.77
CA SER A 4 18.30 20.48 -50.41
C SER A 4 19.58 20.36 -49.59
N GLU A 5 19.69 21.08 -48.48
CA GLU A 5 20.78 20.93 -47.53
C GLU A 5 20.90 19.45 -47.12
N LYS A 6 22.08 18.87 -47.35
CA LYS A 6 22.39 17.50 -46.93
C LYS A 6 22.17 17.41 -45.42
N ARG A 7 21.57 16.31 -44.96
CA ARG A 7 21.36 16.04 -43.52
C ARG A 7 22.73 16.07 -42.81
N ARG A 8 22.95 17.06 -41.95
CA ARG A 8 24.15 17.21 -41.14
C ARG A 8 24.12 16.22 -39.97
N ASN A 9 25.14 15.36 -39.87
CA ASN A 9 25.32 14.43 -38.76
C ASN A 9 25.60 15.17 -37.44
N PHE A 10 25.33 14.51 -36.32
CA PHE A 10 25.71 15.01 -35.00
C PHE A 10 27.22 14.92 -34.78
N THR A 11 27.80 15.95 -34.17
CA THR A 11 29.19 15.98 -33.72
C THR A 11 29.29 15.49 -32.27
N GLY A 12 30.50 15.19 -31.79
CA GLY A 12 30.71 14.80 -30.39
C GLY A 12 30.30 15.89 -29.39
N GLU A 13 30.53 17.16 -29.73
CA GLU A 13 30.08 18.30 -28.92
C GLU A 13 28.56 18.43 -28.88
N GLU A 14 27.88 18.22 -30.04
CA GLU A 14 26.43 18.20 -30.10
C GLU A 14 25.83 17.04 -29.29
N ASP A 15 26.47 15.87 -29.34
CA ASP A 15 26.08 14.71 -28.53
C ASP A 15 26.27 14.99 -27.04
N LEU A 16 27.41 15.56 -26.64
CA LEU A 16 27.68 15.88 -25.24
C LEU A 16 26.68 16.92 -24.69
N ALA A 17 26.37 17.97 -25.47
CA ALA A 17 25.35 18.95 -25.10
C ALA A 17 23.96 18.30 -24.95
N LEU A 18 23.59 17.42 -25.88
CA LEU A 18 22.35 16.65 -25.81
C LEU A 18 22.29 15.77 -24.56
N LEU A 19 23.38 15.08 -24.24
CA LEU A 19 23.46 14.19 -23.07
C LEU A 19 23.34 14.96 -21.77
N ARG A 20 24.08 16.07 -21.62
CA ARG A 20 23.98 16.96 -20.45
C ARG A 20 22.56 17.48 -20.25
N GLN A 21 21.93 17.99 -21.32
CA GLN A 21 20.57 18.51 -21.23
C GLN A 21 19.55 17.39 -20.93
N ALA A 22 19.71 16.21 -21.52
CA ALA A 22 18.85 15.07 -21.26
C ALA A 22 19.02 14.53 -19.82
N ALA A 23 20.23 14.56 -19.26
CA ALA A 23 20.49 14.19 -17.87
C ALA A 23 19.83 15.17 -16.88
N PHE A 24 19.79 16.45 -17.22
CA PHE A 24 19.14 17.49 -16.43
C PHE A 24 17.61 17.42 -16.52
N ASP A 25 17.03 17.47 -17.73
CA ASP A 25 15.58 17.54 -17.95
C ASP A 25 14.87 16.18 -17.82
N ARG A 26 15.61 15.09 -17.99
CA ARG A 26 15.14 13.69 -17.90
C ARG A 26 13.87 13.41 -18.74
N PRO A 27 13.86 13.76 -20.04
CA PRO A 27 12.67 13.62 -20.90
C PRO A 27 12.21 12.16 -21.07
N PHE A 28 13.12 11.19 -20.91
CA PHE A 28 12.84 9.75 -20.97
C PHE A 28 12.07 9.22 -19.74
N LEU A 29 12.00 9.98 -18.65
CA LEU A 29 11.23 9.61 -17.45
C LEU A 29 9.81 10.19 -17.42
N SER A 30 9.44 11.00 -18.42
CA SER A 30 8.12 11.61 -18.50
C SER A 30 6.99 10.59 -18.54
N GLU A 31 5.80 11.01 -18.10
CA GLU A 31 4.62 10.15 -18.11
C GLU A 31 4.18 9.80 -19.54
N ARG A 32 3.38 8.73 -19.65
CA ARG A 32 2.89 8.25 -20.95
C ARG A 32 2.10 9.37 -21.64
N GLY A 33 2.51 9.73 -22.85
CA GLY A 33 1.92 10.82 -23.63
C GLY A 33 2.66 12.17 -23.53
N GLY A 34 3.57 12.33 -22.56
CA GLY A 34 4.35 13.57 -22.38
C GLY A 34 5.80 13.51 -22.92
N VAL A 35 6.30 12.32 -23.27
CA VAL A 35 7.71 12.10 -23.63
C VAL A 35 8.16 12.98 -24.80
N ILE A 36 7.39 13.07 -25.89
CA ILE A 36 7.76 13.89 -27.05
C ILE A 36 7.77 15.38 -26.70
N ALA A 37 6.81 15.86 -25.91
CA ALA A 37 6.80 17.25 -25.48
C ALA A 37 8.01 17.60 -24.59
N ALA A 38 8.44 16.68 -23.73
CA ALA A 38 9.65 16.84 -22.94
C ALA A 38 10.91 16.88 -23.83
N TRP A 39 10.97 16.02 -24.86
CA TRP A 39 12.05 16.08 -25.84
C TRP A 39 12.02 17.35 -26.70
N ASP A 40 10.84 17.87 -27.04
CA ASP A 40 10.71 19.15 -27.74
C ASP A 40 11.21 20.31 -26.87
N SER A 41 10.98 20.25 -25.55
CA SER A 41 11.56 21.20 -24.60
C SER A 41 13.09 21.14 -24.59
N VAL A 42 13.67 19.93 -24.48
CA VAL A 42 15.14 19.75 -24.57
C VAL A 42 15.70 20.31 -25.87
N ALA A 43 15.04 20.01 -27.00
CA ALA A 43 15.47 20.50 -28.30
C ALA A 43 15.39 22.03 -28.40
N ALA A 44 14.33 22.64 -27.86
CA ALA A 44 14.17 24.09 -27.83
C ALA A 44 15.24 24.76 -26.96
N THR A 45 15.57 24.19 -25.80
CA THR A 45 16.64 24.68 -24.93
C THR A 45 17.99 24.64 -25.65
N LEU A 46 18.33 23.52 -26.30
CA LEU A 46 19.58 23.39 -27.04
C LEU A 46 19.67 24.38 -28.20
N VAL A 47 18.62 24.53 -29.01
CA VAL A 47 18.59 25.48 -30.14
C VAL A 47 18.65 26.93 -29.67
N GLY A 48 18.14 27.23 -28.46
CA GLY A 48 18.22 28.55 -27.85
C GLY A 48 19.60 28.92 -27.30
N ASP A 49 20.49 27.95 -27.11
CA ASP A 49 21.85 28.19 -26.63
C ASP A 49 22.76 28.61 -27.80
N ALA A 50 23.40 29.77 -27.67
CA ALA A 50 24.36 30.28 -28.65
C ALA A 50 25.59 29.37 -28.83
N GLY A 51 25.89 28.53 -27.84
CA GLY A 51 26.95 27.52 -27.90
C GLY A 51 26.57 26.27 -28.69
N PHE A 52 25.29 26.07 -29.01
CA PHE A 52 24.84 24.89 -29.75
C PHE A 52 24.88 25.15 -31.26
N PRO A 53 25.69 24.41 -32.04
CA PRO A 53 25.99 24.77 -33.41
C PRO A 53 24.87 24.42 -34.42
N ARG A 54 23.68 24.03 -33.96
CA ARG A 54 22.55 23.60 -34.80
C ARG A 54 21.35 24.52 -34.58
N ASP A 55 20.89 25.12 -35.68
CA ASP A 55 19.78 26.08 -35.75
C ASP A 55 18.40 25.43 -35.62
N LYS A 56 18.28 24.14 -35.94
CA LYS A 56 17.02 23.38 -35.90
C LYS A 56 17.23 21.98 -35.35
N LEU A 57 16.53 21.70 -34.26
CA LEU A 57 16.42 20.38 -33.66
C LEU A 57 14.96 20.17 -33.23
N SER A 58 14.41 18.98 -33.50
CA SER A 58 13.10 18.61 -32.96
C SER A 58 13.26 17.52 -31.91
N GLY A 59 12.31 17.42 -30.98
CA GLY A 59 12.35 16.43 -29.92
C GLY A 59 12.45 15.00 -30.44
N LYS A 60 11.74 14.70 -31.54
CA LYS A 60 11.85 13.39 -32.20
C LYS A 60 13.29 13.07 -32.67
N HIS A 61 14.02 14.06 -33.19
CA HIS A 61 15.41 13.84 -33.64
C HIS A 61 16.37 13.78 -32.45
N ALA A 62 16.15 14.60 -31.42
CA ALA A 62 16.90 14.56 -30.16
C ALA A 62 16.76 13.19 -29.49
N GLN A 63 15.53 12.71 -29.32
CA GLN A 63 15.24 11.38 -28.79
C GLN A 63 15.91 10.28 -29.63
N ALA A 64 15.72 10.29 -30.95
CA ALA A 64 16.30 9.26 -31.81
C ALA A 64 17.84 9.26 -31.80
N ARG A 65 18.48 10.41 -31.55
CA ARG A 65 19.93 10.49 -31.38
C ARG A 65 20.34 9.95 -30.01
N PHE A 66 19.64 10.37 -28.95
CA PHE A 66 19.85 9.88 -27.58
C PHE A 66 19.76 8.35 -27.50
N ASP A 67 18.69 7.75 -28.05
CA ASP A 67 18.49 6.30 -28.05
C ASP A 67 19.66 5.55 -28.72
N LYS A 68 20.23 6.12 -29.79
CA LYS A 68 21.41 5.56 -30.45
C LYS A 68 22.67 5.64 -29.60
N LEU A 69 22.85 6.73 -28.85
CA LEU A 69 24.01 6.89 -27.95
C LEU A 69 23.92 5.89 -26.79
N ILE A 70 22.75 5.74 -26.18
CA ILE A 70 22.48 4.74 -25.14
C ILE A 70 22.75 3.33 -25.65
N GLN A 71 22.23 2.98 -26.83
CA GLN A 71 22.47 1.65 -27.40
C GLN A 71 23.95 1.39 -27.65
N ARG A 72 24.66 2.37 -28.24
CA ARG A 72 26.10 2.26 -28.49
C ARG A 72 26.89 2.03 -27.20
N LYS A 73 26.56 2.73 -26.11
CA LYS A 73 27.22 2.55 -24.82
C LYS A 73 26.93 1.17 -24.22
N ARG A 74 25.69 0.68 -24.31
CA ARG A 74 25.34 -0.67 -23.85
C ARG A 74 26.10 -1.75 -24.61
N ASP A 75 26.22 -1.60 -25.93
CA ASP A 75 26.99 -2.52 -26.77
C ASP A 75 28.48 -2.49 -26.37
N ALA A 76 29.03 -1.28 -26.16
CA ALA A 76 30.42 -1.11 -25.71
C ALA A 76 30.66 -1.73 -24.33
N ASN A 77 29.77 -1.50 -23.35
CA ASN A 77 29.87 -2.07 -22.01
C ASN A 77 29.80 -3.60 -22.05
N THR A 78 28.98 -4.18 -22.95
CA THR A 78 28.90 -5.63 -23.14
C THR A 78 30.22 -6.19 -23.68
N VAL A 79 30.77 -5.56 -24.72
CA VAL A 79 32.07 -5.95 -25.29
C VAL A 79 33.20 -5.80 -24.27
N ALA A 80 33.19 -4.73 -23.48
CA ALA A 80 34.19 -4.49 -22.43
C ALA A 80 34.14 -5.55 -21.32
N LEU A 81 32.93 -5.97 -20.91
CA LEU A 81 32.74 -7.07 -19.96
C LEU A 81 33.31 -8.39 -20.50
N ASP A 82 33.12 -8.67 -21.79
CA ASP A 82 33.65 -9.88 -22.44
C ASP A 82 35.17 -9.82 -22.65
N ALA A 83 35.73 -8.62 -22.82
CA ALA A 83 37.13 -8.41 -23.20
C ALA A 83 38.14 -8.35 -22.03
N SER A 84 37.71 -8.46 -20.76
CA SER A 84 38.52 -8.53 -19.54
C SER A 84 39.92 -7.86 -19.64
N GLY A 85 40.00 -6.55 -19.41
CA GLY A 85 41.26 -5.93 -18.92
C GLY A 85 41.88 -4.82 -19.76
N VAL A 86 41.16 -4.20 -20.70
CA VAL A 86 41.63 -2.94 -21.31
C VAL A 86 40.92 -1.76 -20.67
N ALA A 87 41.66 -0.99 -19.88
CA ALA A 87 41.20 0.29 -19.34
C ALA A 87 41.27 1.33 -20.47
N GLU A 88 40.14 1.61 -21.11
CA GLU A 88 39.98 2.75 -21.99
C GLU A 88 39.83 4.03 -21.16
N GLU A 89 40.23 5.16 -21.73
CA GLU A 89 40.04 6.47 -21.11
C GLU A 89 38.55 6.81 -21.09
N GLU A 90 37.95 6.84 -19.90
CA GLU A 90 36.54 7.17 -19.71
C GLU A 90 36.32 8.65 -20.00
N THR A 91 35.49 8.96 -20.99
CA THR A 91 35.15 10.34 -21.32
C THR A 91 33.98 10.85 -20.47
N GLU A 92 33.80 12.16 -20.35
CA GLU A 92 32.61 12.71 -19.68
C GLU A 92 31.29 12.19 -20.28
N ALA A 93 31.26 11.99 -21.60
CA ALA A 93 30.10 11.42 -22.28
C ALA A 93 29.83 9.98 -21.81
N ASP A 94 30.88 9.20 -21.53
CA ASP A 94 30.75 7.84 -21.01
C ASP A 94 30.11 7.82 -19.63
N THR A 95 30.62 8.65 -18.70
CA THR A 95 30.08 8.76 -17.35
C THR A 95 28.62 9.18 -17.36
N ILE A 96 28.26 10.20 -18.15
CA ILE A 96 26.87 10.65 -18.28
C ILE A 96 25.99 9.53 -18.88
N LEU A 97 26.48 8.79 -19.88
CA LEU A 97 25.74 7.69 -20.48
C LEU A 97 25.50 6.55 -19.49
N ASP A 98 26.49 6.22 -18.65
CA ASP A 98 26.35 5.18 -17.63
C ASP A 98 25.30 5.58 -16.57
N GLU A 99 25.32 6.83 -16.09
CA GLU A 99 24.29 7.37 -15.19
C GLU A 99 22.88 7.36 -15.82
N LEU A 100 22.78 7.75 -17.10
CA LEU A 100 21.52 7.76 -17.83
C LEU A 100 20.97 6.34 -18.02
N ILE A 101 21.84 5.36 -18.30
CA ILE A 101 21.46 3.95 -18.43
C ILE A 101 20.89 3.44 -17.11
N GLU A 102 21.56 3.73 -15.98
CA GLU A 102 21.09 3.36 -14.65
C GLU A 102 19.68 3.91 -14.37
N LEU A 103 19.44 5.20 -14.63
CA LEU A 103 18.13 5.83 -14.47
C LEU A 103 17.03 5.20 -15.35
N ILE A 104 17.37 4.83 -16.58
CA ILE A 104 16.44 4.18 -17.51
C ILE A 104 16.06 2.79 -17.00
N ASP A 105 17.06 2.01 -16.56
CA ASP A 105 16.86 0.63 -16.12
C ASP A 105 16.12 0.56 -14.77
N ASP A 106 16.41 1.48 -13.84
CA ASP A 106 15.66 1.64 -12.60
C ASP A 106 14.18 1.94 -12.87
N ARG A 107 13.90 2.87 -13.79
CA ARG A 107 12.53 3.18 -14.19
C ARG A 107 11.85 1.96 -14.81
N ALA A 108 12.55 1.21 -15.66
CA ALA A 108 12.02 -0.01 -16.27
C ALA A 108 11.72 -1.08 -15.20
N ALA A 109 12.60 -1.27 -14.21
CA ALA A 109 12.42 -2.19 -13.10
C ALA A 109 11.20 -1.84 -12.24
N VAL A 110 11.03 -0.56 -11.89
CA VAL A 110 9.86 -0.07 -11.15
C VAL A 110 8.56 -0.27 -11.94
N GLN A 111 8.57 -0.03 -13.25
CA GLN A 111 7.39 -0.24 -14.09
C GLN A 111 7.03 -1.72 -14.21
N LYS A 112 8.04 -2.59 -14.30
CA LYS A 112 7.86 -4.04 -14.32
C LYS A 112 7.28 -4.55 -13.00
N SER A 113 7.85 -4.13 -11.86
CA SER A 113 7.36 -4.55 -10.54
C SER A 113 5.91 -4.12 -10.28
N LYS A 114 5.54 -2.89 -10.68
CA LYS A 114 4.15 -2.42 -10.62
C LYS A 114 3.20 -3.26 -11.47
N LYS A 115 3.60 -3.60 -12.70
CA LYS A 115 2.81 -4.47 -13.58
C LYS A 115 2.66 -5.87 -12.99
N ASP A 116 3.74 -6.45 -12.47
CA ASP A 116 3.73 -7.79 -11.89
C ASP A 116 2.86 -7.84 -10.63
N ALA A 117 2.95 -6.81 -9.76
CA ALA A 117 2.09 -6.68 -8.59
C ALA A 117 0.61 -6.53 -8.97
N ALA A 118 0.29 -5.70 -9.96
CA ALA A 118 -1.07 -5.54 -10.46
C ALA A 118 -1.62 -6.84 -11.06
N LYS A 119 -0.78 -7.59 -11.78
CA LYS A 119 -1.13 -8.90 -12.33
C LYS A 119 -1.40 -9.92 -11.22
N ARG A 120 -0.52 -10.03 -10.22
CA ARG A 120 -0.71 -10.96 -9.09
C ARG A 120 -2.00 -10.68 -8.34
N LYS A 121 -2.28 -9.41 -8.04
CA LYS A 121 -3.55 -9.02 -7.39
C LYS A 121 -4.76 -9.46 -8.21
N ARG A 122 -4.71 -9.24 -9.53
CA ARG A 122 -5.79 -9.67 -10.43
C ARG A 122 -5.94 -11.19 -10.43
N ASP A 123 -4.84 -11.93 -10.49
CA ASP A 123 -4.86 -13.40 -10.49
C ASP A 123 -5.43 -13.93 -9.16
N GLU A 124 -5.06 -13.33 -8.02
CA GLU A 124 -5.61 -13.62 -6.68
C GLU A 124 -7.12 -13.33 -6.59
N ASP A 125 -7.58 -12.18 -7.10
CA ASP A 125 -9.00 -11.82 -7.13
C ASP A 125 -9.80 -12.80 -8.01
N GLU A 126 -9.25 -13.19 -9.17
CA GLU A 126 -9.86 -14.18 -10.06
C GLU A 126 -9.92 -15.57 -9.41
N GLU A 127 -8.88 -15.99 -8.69
CA GLU A 127 -8.84 -17.26 -7.97
C GLU A 127 -9.81 -17.29 -6.79
N ALA A 128 -9.86 -16.23 -5.97
CA ALA A 128 -10.82 -16.09 -4.89
C ALA A 128 -12.26 -16.17 -5.43
N SER A 129 -12.53 -15.47 -6.53
CA SER A 129 -13.83 -15.51 -7.21
C SER A 129 -14.19 -16.91 -7.72
N ARG A 130 -13.23 -17.65 -8.30
CA ARG A 130 -13.42 -19.06 -8.71
C ARG A 130 -13.70 -19.97 -7.52
N ASN A 131 -12.99 -19.76 -6.41
CA ASN A 131 -13.19 -20.54 -5.19
C ASN A 131 -14.57 -20.32 -4.57
N VAL A 132 -15.05 -19.08 -4.51
CA VAL A 132 -16.41 -18.76 -4.04
C VAL A 132 -17.46 -19.47 -4.92
N ARG A 133 -17.32 -19.39 -6.25
CA ARG A 133 -18.23 -20.09 -7.18
C ARG A 133 -18.21 -21.61 -6.97
N ARG A 134 -17.03 -22.21 -6.83
CA ARG A 134 -16.86 -23.64 -6.59
C ARG A 134 -17.53 -24.07 -5.28
N LEU A 135 -17.31 -23.34 -4.19
CA LEU A 135 -17.92 -23.62 -2.88
C LEU A 135 -19.45 -23.48 -2.92
N ALA A 136 -19.97 -22.47 -3.62
CA ALA A 136 -21.42 -22.32 -3.80
C ALA A 136 -22.03 -23.49 -4.58
N MET A 137 -21.37 -23.94 -5.67
CA MET A 137 -21.82 -25.09 -6.45
C MET A 137 -21.75 -26.41 -5.67
N GLN A 138 -20.72 -26.58 -4.83
CA GLN A 138 -20.64 -27.73 -3.92
C GLN A 138 -21.79 -27.74 -2.92
N ARG A 139 -22.09 -26.60 -2.28
CA ARG A 139 -23.23 -26.48 -1.36
C ARG A 139 -24.57 -26.82 -2.02
N LEU A 140 -24.81 -26.32 -3.24
CA LEU A 140 -26.03 -26.66 -4.00
C LEU A 140 -26.10 -28.15 -4.33
N ARG A 141 -24.98 -28.79 -4.66
CA ARG A 141 -24.92 -30.23 -4.92
C ARG A 141 -25.21 -31.04 -3.67
N ASP A 142 -24.64 -30.67 -2.53
CA ASP A 142 -24.87 -31.38 -1.26
C ASP A 142 -26.31 -31.22 -0.78
N GLU A 143 -26.94 -30.06 -1.04
CA GLU A 143 -28.37 -29.84 -0.78
C GLU A 143 -29.27 -30.69 -1.71
N SER A 144 -28.81 -31.01 -2.92
CA SER A 144 -29.54 -31.86 -3.87
C SER A 144 -29.43 -33.37 -3.60
N THR A 145 -28.44 -33.83 -2.81
CA THR A 145 -28.17 -35.25 -2.54
C THR A 145 -28.64 -35.74 -1.17
N THR A 146 -29.24 -34.88 -0.32
CA THR A 146 -29.77 -35.29 1.00
C THR A 146 -31.31 -35.47 1.02
N PRO A 147 -31.87 -36.63 1.43
CA PRO A 147 -33.29 -36.77 1.74
C PRO A 147 -33.59 -36.60 3.25
N PRO A 148 -34.86 -36.40 3.66
CA PRO A 148 -35.61 -35.15 3.69
C PRO A 148 -35.28 -34.24 4.91
N ARG A 149 -35.36 -32.93 4.68
CA ARG A 149 -35.07 -31.76 5.54
C ARG A 149 -35.62 -31.74 6.99
N LYS A 150 -36.44 -32.69 7.44
CA LYS A 150 -37.15 -32.60 8.72
C LYS A 150 -36.27 -32.84 9.96
N ARG A 151 -35.36 -33.82 9.93
CA ARG A 151 -34.47 -34.10 11.08
C ARG A 151 -33.49 -32.97 11.40
N LYS A 152 -32.89 -32.35 10.38
CA LYS A 152 -31.97 -31.22 10.57
C LYS A 152 -32.68 -29.95 11.07
N GLU A 153 -33.95 -29.78 10.71
CA GLU A 153 -34.77 -28.66 11.21
C GLU A 153 -35.15 -28.86 12.68
N GLU A 154 -35.45 -30.09 13.09
CA GLU A 154 -35.68 -30.45 14.50
C GLU A 154 -34.42 -30.25 15.36
N GLU A 155 -33.25 -30.70 14.89
CA GLU A 155 -31.97 -30.49 15.57
C GLU A 155 -31.63 -28.99 15.74
N MET A 156 -31.90 -28.18 14.70
CA MET A 156 -31.67 -26.73 14.77
C MET A 156 -32.65 -26.04 15.73
N ARG A 157 -33.93 -26.46 15.74
CA ARG A 157 -34.93 -25.95 16.69
C ARG A 157 -34.58 -26.31 18.12
N GLU A 158 -34.08 -27.53 18.35
CA GLU A 158 -33.63 -27.98 19.68
C GLU A 158 -32.42 -27.18 20.17
N PHE A 159 -31.45 -26.90 19.30
CA PHE A 159 -30.31 -26.05 19.62
C PHE A 159 -30.71 -24.60 19.97
N VAL A 160 -31.65 -24.02 19.20
CA VAL A 160 -32.19 -22.68 19.49
C VAL A 160 -32.97 -22.65 20.81
N LEU A 161 -33.70 -23.71 21.14
CA LEU A 161 -34.39 -23.84 22.43
C LEU A 161 -33.41 -23.94 23.60
N GLN A 162 -32.30 -24.68 23.44
CA GLN A 162 -31.24 -24.74 24.45
C GLN A 162 -30.61 -23.38 24.72
N LEU A 163 -30.28 -22.62 23.67
CA LEU A 163 -29.72 -21.27 23.82
C LEU A 163 -30.68 -20.32 24.55
N LYS A 164 -31.97 -20.33 24.19
CA LYS A 164 -32.98 -19.49 24.89
C LYS A 164 -33.14 -19.89 26.35
N LYS A 165 -33.04 -21.18 26.68
CA LYS A 165 -33.11 -21.65 28.06
C LYS A 165 -31.93 -21.13 28.87
N GLN A 166 -30.71 -21.22 28.32
CA GLN A 166 -29.50 -20.68 28.95
C GLN A 166 -29.58 -19.16 29.15
N GLU A 167 -30.13 -18.43 28.18
CA GLU A 167 -30.31 -16.97 28.29
C GLU A 167 -31.30 -16.59 29.41
N ILE A 168 -32.43 -17.31 29.52
CA ILE A 168 -33.41 -17.10 30.59
C ILE A 168 -32.80 -17.42 31.97
N GLU A 169 -32.06 -18.51 32.07
CA GLU A 169 -31.39 -18.93 33.31
C GLU A 169 -30.37 -17.89 33.77
N ALA A 170 -29.53 -17.38 32.85
CA ALA A 170 -28.59 -16.31 33.14
C ALA A 170 -29.28 -15.01 33.62
N ILE A 171 -30.42 -14.65 33.01
CA ILE A 171 -31.20 -13.48 33.44
C ILE A 171 -31.78 -13.70 34.85
N GLN A 172 -32.24 -14.91 35.17
CA GLN A 172 -32.77 -15.24 36.50
C GLN A 172 -31.68 -15.18 37.56
N GLU A 173 -30.51 -15.77 37.31
CA GLU A 173 -29.36 -15.69 38.20
C GLU A 173 -28.90 -14.24 38.43
N GLU A 174 -28.88 -13.41 37.38
CA GLU A 174 -28.55 -11.99 37.51
C GLU A 174 -29.59 -11.23 38.36
N GLN A 175 -30.87 -11.57 38.24
CA GLN A 175 -31.91 -10.97 39.08
C GLN A 175 -31.81 -11.41 40.53
N GLU A 176 -31.54 -12.69 40.78
CA GLU A 176 -31.38 -13.23 42.13
C GLU A 176 -30.16 -12.65 42.83
N THR A 177 -29.02 -12.56 42.14
CA THR A 177 -27.80 -11.92 42.67
C THR A 177 -28.03 -10.44 42.97
N LYS A 178 -28.68 -9.69 42.07
CA LYS A 178 -29.06 -8.29 42.34
C LYS A 178 -30.04 -8.16 43.51
N ALA A 179 -31.00 -9.08 43.64
CA ALA A 179 -31.93 -9.09 44.76
C ALA A 179 -31.22 -9.39 46.08
N ALA A 180 -30.28 -10.34 46.08
CA ALA A 180 -29.46 -10.69 47.24
C ALA A 180 -28.56 -9.53 47.66
N GLN A 181 -27.87 -8.87 46.72
CA GLN A 181 -27.05 -7.68 47.00
C GLN A 181 -27.87 -6.55 47.63
N ARG A 182 -29.05 -6.25 47.07
CA ARG A 182 -29.97 -5.25 47.66
C ARG A 182 -30.50 -5.67 49.03
N ALA A 183 -30.64 -6.96 49.32
CA ALA A 183 -31.05 -7.44 50.64
C ALA A 183 -29.91 -7.26 51.66
N GLU A 184 -28.68 -7.56 51.25
CA GLU A 184 -27.47 -7.39 52.06
C GLU A 184 -27.18 -5.92 52.37
N GLU A 185 -27.30 -5.02 51.40
CA GLU A 185 -27.17 -3.56 51.63
C GLU A 185 -28.18 -3.07 52.67
N ARG A 186 -29.45 -3.45 52.53
CA ARG A 186 -30.48 -3.10 53.54
C ARG A 186 -30.18 -3.68 54.91
N GLN A 187 -29.50 -4.82 54.98
CA GLN A 187 -29.09 -5.40 56.25
C GLN A 187 -27.93 -4.61 56.86
N LYS A 188 -26.91 -4.27 56.07
CA LYS A 188 -25.81 -3.40 56.50
C LYS A 188 -26.30 -2.04 56.98
N ASP A 189 -27.26 -1.43 56.29
CA ASP A 189 -27.87 -0.16 56.71
C ASP A 189 -28.59 -0.29 58.06
N ARG A 190 -29.34 -1.39 58.28
CA ARG A 190 -29.99 -1.67 59.57
C ARG A 190 -28.96 -1.86 60.68
N ASP A 191 -27.92 -2.65 60.43
CA ASP A 191 -26.86 -2.93 61.39
C ASP A 191 -26.07 -1.65 61.74
N PHE A 192 -25.80 -0.79 60.75
CA PHE A 192 -25.18 0.52 60.95
C PHE A 192 -26.04 1.44 61.83
N MET A 193 -27.35 1.51 61.57
CA MET A 193 -28.28 2.33 62.36
C MET A 193 -28.40 1.82 63.80
N LEU A 194 -28.40 0.50 64.01
CA LEU A 194 -28.40 -0.09 65.35
C LEU A 194 -27.10 0.25 66.10
N ALA A 195 -25.93 0.11 65.46
CA ALA A 195 -24.66 0.47 66.07
C ALA A 195 -24.58 1.97 66.43
N LEU A 196 -25.11 2.86 65.58
CA LEU A 196 -25.20 4.29 65.87
C LEU A 196 -26.11 4.56 67.08
N ALA A 197 -27.27 3.88 67.15
CA ALA A 197 -28.19 4.01 68.28
C ALA A 197 -27.57 3.51 69.59
N GLU A 198 -26.82 2.41 69.56
CA GLU A 198 -26.07 1.90 70.72
C GLU A 198 -24.98 2.88 71.16
N MET A 199 -24.19 3.43 70.23
CA MET A 199 -23.14 4.40 70.56
C MET A 199 -23.71 5.68 71.17
N ILE A 200 -24.80 6.22 70.61
CA ILE A 200 -25.49 7.39 71.18
C ILE A 200 -26.04 7.05 72.57
N GLY A 201 -26.62 5.85 72.74
CA GLY A 201 -27.08 5.36 74.03
C GLY A 201 -25.98 5.29 75.08
N GLN A 202 -24.79 4.80 74.70
CA GLN A 202 -23.61 4.76 75.58
C GLN A 202 -23.13 6.18 75.94
N GLN A 203 -23.02 7.11 75.00
CA GLN A 203 -22.63 8.50 75.29
C GLN A 203 -23.63 9.19 76.23
N ILE A 204 -24.93 8.98 76.04
CA ILE A 204 -25.96 9.52 76.95
C ILE A 204 -25.80 8.91 78.34
N ALA A 205 -25.57 7.60 78.45
CA ALA A 205 -25.37 6.93 79.73
C ALA A 205 -24.11 7.44 80.45
N GLU A 206 -23.00 7.68 79.73
CA GLU A 206 -21.78 8.28 80.26
C GLU A 206 -22.00 9.73 80.75
N ILE A 207 -22.73 10.56 79.99
CA ILE A 207 -23.06 11.94 80.41
C ILE A 207 -23.94 11.93 81.66
N VAL A 208 -24.93 11.02 81.72
CA VAL A 208 -25.83 10.91 82.88
C VAL A 208 -25.11 10.37 84.12
N SER A 209 -24.15 9.45 83.96
CA SER A 209 -23.35 8.95 85.09
C SER A 209 -22.34 9.97 85.59
N ALA A 210 -21.72 10.74 84.68
CA ALA A 210 -20.81 11.84 85.03
C ALA A 210 -21.50 12.99 85.78
N ASN A 211 -22.80 13.23 85.54
CA ASN A 211 -23.59 14.23 86.26
C ASN A 211 -24.16 13.74 87.62
N ARG A 212 -23.98 12.47 87.98
CA ARG A 212 -24.45 11.89 89.27
C ARG A 212 -23.33 11.63 90.29
N SER A 213 -22.07 11.86 89.91
CA SER A 213 -20.91 11.89 90.84
C SER A 213 -20.59 13.32 91.23
#